data_AF-D9QRM3-F1
#
_entry.id   AF-D9QRM3-F1
#
_cell.length_a   1.000
_cell.length_b   1.000
_cell.length_c   1.000
_cell.angle_alpha   90.00
_cell.angle_beta   90.00
_cell.angle_gamma   90.00
#
_symmetry.space_group_name_H-M   'P 1'
#
loop_
_entity.id
_entity.type
_entity.pdbx_description
1 polymer ?
#
loop_
_entity_poly.entity_id
_entity_poly.type
_entity_poly.pdbx_seq_one_letter_code
_entity_poly.pdbx_strand_id
1 'polypeptide(L)'
;MIITTTDKIAYRKIKETLGVVRGNTIRARHIGNDILAMLRNLIGGEVKEYTGMISEAREEAFERMNQEAEELEADAILNVRFTTSQVMGGAAEILAYGTAVKLERRE
;
A
#
# COMPACT_ATOMS: atom_id res chain seq x y z
N MET A 1 -7.03 -4.89 -13.47
CA MET A 1 -5.57 -4.76 -13.47
C MET A 1 -4.94 -5.89 -12.66
N ILE A 2 -3.86 -6.53 -13.12
CA ILE A 2 -3.13 -7.55 -12.33
C ILE A 2 -2.15 -6.84 -11.39
N ILE A 3 -2.10 -7.21 -10.12
CA ILE A 3 -1.19 -6.60 -9.15
C ILE A 3 -0.38 -7.70 -8.48
N THR A 4 0.94 -7.57 -8.45
CA THR A 4 1.81 -8.59 -7.87
C THR A 4 3.04 -7.98 -7.20
N THR A 5 3.56 -8.71 -6.21
CA THR A 5 4.84 -8.40 -5.56
C THR A 5 6.04 -8.91 -6.37
N THR A 6 5.81 -9.76 -7.38
CA THR A 6 6.83 -10.26 -8.31
C THR A 6 7.17 -9.26 -9.41
N ASP A 7 8.33 -9.42 -10.03
CA ASP A 7 8.80 -8.64 -11.18
C ASP A 7 8.27 -9.14 -12.53
N LYS A 8 7.57 -10.28 -12.52
CA LYS A 8 7.00 -10.93 -13.71
C LYS A 8 5.65 -11.54 -13.40
N ILE A 9 4.82 -11.72 -14.43
CA ILE A 9 3.54 -12.42 -14.37
C ILE A 9 3.67 -13.73 -15.16
N ALA A 10 3.29 -14.85 -14.56
CA ALA A 10 3.36 -16.15 -15.21
C ALA A 10 2.55 -16.16 -16.52
N TYR A 11 3.16 -16.67 -17.60
CA TYR A 11 2.56 -16.76 -18.93
C TYR A 11 2.08 -15.42 -19.52
N ARG A 12 2.68 -14.29 -19.10
CA ARG A 12 2.44 -12.97 -19.69
C ARG A 12 3.77 -12.27 -19.95
N LYS A 13 3.86 -11.55 -21.06
CA LYS A 13 4.99 -10.67 -21.40
C LYS A 13 4.60 -9.22 -21.20
N ILE A 14 5.56 -8.42 -20.75
CA ILE A 14 5.43 -6.96 -20.63
C ILE A 14 5.65 -6.36 -22.01
N LYS A 15 4.67 -5.62 -22.52
CA LYS A 15 4.76 -4.89 -23.79
C LYS A 15 5.46 -3.55 -23.58
N GLU A 16 5.11 -2.85 -22.51
CA GLU A 16 5.56 -1.48 -22.24
C GLU A 16 5.60 -1.22 -20.74
N THR A 17 6.61 -0.49 -20.28
CA THR A 17 6.70 0.01 -18.90
C THR A 17 6.23 1.46 -18.88
N LEU A 18 5.21 1.75 -18.08
CA LEU A 18 4.56 3.06 -18.02
C LEU A 18 5.18 3.97 -16.95
N GLY A 19 5.94 3.39 -16.02
CA GLY A 19 6.64 4.12 -14.97
C GLY A 19 6.28 3.64 -13.57
N VAL A 20 6.70 4.41 -12.58
CA VAL A 20 6.38 4.16 -11.17
C VAL A 20 4.99 4.70 -10.88
N VAL A 21 4.21 3.93 -10.14
CA VAL A 21 2.93 4.34 -9.55
C VAL A 21 3.00 4.19 -8.04
N ARG A 22 2.27 5.04 -7.33
CA ARG A 22 2.33 5.18 -5.89
C ARG A 22 1.02 5.71 -5.30
N GLY A 23 0.78 5.35 -4.06
CA GLY A 23 -0.27 5.92 -3.25
C GLY A 23 0.20 6.02 -1.82
N ASN A 24 0.07 7.18 -1.21
CA ASN A 24 0.44 7.39 0.19
C ASN A 24 -0.73 7.94 1.00
N THR A 25 -0.71 7.64 2.29
CA THR A 25 -1.61 8.26 3.27
C THR A 25 -0.88 8.47 4.58
N ILE A 26 -1.27 9.52 5.31
CA ILE A 26 -0.70 9.84 6.62
C ILE A 26 -1.79 9.64 7.67
N ARG A 27 -1.48 8.87 8.71
CA ARG A 27 -2.36 8.68 9.88
C ARG A 27 -1.76 9.30 11.11
N ALA A 28 -2.50 10.22 11.72
CA ALA A 28 -2.17 10.80 13.01
C ALA A 28 -2.77 9.99 14.17
N ARG A 29 -2.00 9.84 15.25
CA ARG A 29 -2.34 9.14 16.50
C ARG A 29 -3.39 9.89 17.34
N HIS A 30 -4.33 10.64 16.76
CA HIS A 30 -5.40 11.24 17.56
C HIS A 30 -6.26 10.19 18.31
N ILE A 31 -6.12 8.91 17.96
CA ILE A 31 -6.74 7.74 18.63
C ILE A 31 -5.83 7.17 19.77
N GLY A 32 -4.64 7.74 19.99
CA GLY A 32 -3.56 7.11 20.77
C GLY A 32 -3.64 7.23 22.29
N ASN A 33 -4.27 8.28 22.85
CA ASN A 33 -4.28 8.48 24.31
C ASN A 33 -5.09 7.39 25.04
N ASP A 34 -6.23 7.01 24.49
CA ASP A 34 -7.09 5.97 25.08
C ASP A 34 -6.53 4.55 24.83
N ILE A 35 -5.94 4.31 23.66
CA ILE A 35 -5.33 3.00 23.38
C ILE A 35 -4.04 2.79 24.19
N LEU A 36 -3.20 3.82 24.38
CA LEU A 36 -2.03 3.75 25.27
C LEU A 36 -2.43 3.44 26.73
N ALA A 37 -3.60 3.88 27.18
CA ALA A 37 -4.13 3.52 28.49
C ALA A 37 -4.59 2.05 28.53
N MET A 38 -5.22 1.53 27.48
CA MET A 38 -5.57 0.10 27.36
C MET A 38 -4.34 -0.81 27.25
N LEU A 39 -3.27 -0.34 26.59
CA LEU A 39 -2.04 -1.11 26.36
C LEU A 39 -1.23 -1.40 27.61
N ARG A 40 -1.36 -0.60 28.68
CA ARG A 40 -0.63 -0.83 29.93
C ARG A 40 -0.96 -2.17 30.59
N ASN A 41 -2.10 -2.78 30.24
CA ASN A 41 -2.53 -4.09 30.75
C ASN A 41 -2.29 -5.25 29.75
N LEU A 42 -1.84 -4.97 28.53
CA LEU A 42 -1.61 -5.99 27.49
C LEU A 42 -0.15 -6.45 27.49
N ILE A 43 0.10 -7.66 28.01
CA ILE A 43 1.40 -8.33 27.86
C ILE A 43 1.43 -9.01 26.48
N GLY A 44 2.17 -8.41 25.53
CA GLY A 44 2.62 -9.07 24.30
C GLY A 44 1.56 -9.39 23.23
N GLY A 45 0.35 -8.84 23.35
CA GLY A 45 -0.75 -9.07 22.41
C GLY A 45 -0.85 -8.04 21.27
N GLU A 46 -1.59 -8.41 20.22
CA GLU A 46 -1.96 -7.50 19.14
C GLU A 46 -2.87 -6.37 19.64
N VAL A 47 -2.58 -5.14 19.18
CA VAL A 47 -3.39 -3.96 19.48
C VAL A 47 -4.43 -3.77 18.39
N LYS A 48 -5.59 -4.44 18.52
CA LYS A 48 -6.59 -4.56 17.45
C LYS A 48 -7.00 -3.23 16.83
N GLU A 49 -7.22 -2.19 17.63
CA GLU A 49 -7.58 -0.86 17.13
C GLU A 49 -6.46 -0.23 16.27
N TYR A 50 -5.19 -0.38 16.69
CA TYR A 50 -4.05 0.07 15.89
C TYR A 50 -3.87 -0.78 14.63
N THR A 51 -4.04 -2.11 14.72
CA THR A 51 -3.99 -2.96 13.53
C THR A 51 -5.08 -2.58 12.54
N GLY A 52 -6.30 -2.32 13.01
CA GLY A 52 -7.41 -1.86 12.18
C GLY A 52 -7.07 -0.56 11.46
N MET A 53 -6.62 0.45 12.21
CA MET A 53 -6.20 1.74 11.65
C MET A 53 -5.10 1.62 10.57
N ILE A 54 -4.10 0.78 10.83
CA ILE A 54 -3.01 0.54 9.87
C ILE A 54 -3.52 -0.23 8.64
N SER A 55 -4.48 -1.13 8.82
CA SER A 55 -5.08 -1.88 7.70
C SER A 55 -5.88 -0.95 6.79
N GLU A 56 -6.71 -0.08 7.35
CA GLU A 56 -7.46 0.94 6.60
C GLU A 56 -6.52 1.90 5.85
N ALA A 57 -5.44 2.33 6.51
CA ALA A 57 -4.44 3.20 5.88
C ALA A 57 -3.69 2.48 4.75
N ARG A 58 -3.44 1.17 4.88
CA ARG A 58 -2.82 0.38 3.82
C ARG A 58 -3.75 0.25 2.62
N GLU A 59 -5.04 0.04 2.85
CA GLU A 59 -6.05 -0.04 1.79
C GLU A 59 -6.13 1.29 1.02
N GLU A 60 -6.21 2.42 1.73
CA GLU A 60 -6.25 3.75 1.08
C GLU A 60 -4.98 4.02 0.24
N ALA A 61 -3.80 3.67 0.75
CA ALA A 61 -2.55 3.80 0.00
C ALA A 61 -2.55 2.90 -1.26
N PHE A 62 -3.06 1.68 -1.13
CA PHE A 62 -3.16 0.73 -2.24
C PHE A 62 -4.15 1.19 -3.32
N GLU A 63 -5.33 1.67 -2.92
CA GLU A 63 -6.34 2.20 -3.84
C GLU A 63 -5.81 3.41 -4.63
N ARG A 64 -5.09 4.33 -3.97
CA ARG A 64 -4.46 5.48 -4.66
C ARG A 64 -3.41 5.07 -5.67
N MET A 65 -2.58 4.08 -5.34
CA MET A 65 -1.61 3.51 -6.30
C MET A 65 -2.32 2.88 -7.51
N ASN A 66 -3.45 2.21 -7.28
CA ASN A 66 -4.24 1.61 -8.34
C ASN A 66 -4.88 2.69 -9.22
N GLN A 67 -5.41 3.77 -8.64
CA GLN A 67 -5.96 4.91 -9.39
C GLN A 67 -4.91 5.55 -10.29
N GLU A 68 -3.69 5.80 -9.80
CA GLU A 68 -2.59 6.33 -10.63
C GLU A 68 -2.25 5.37 -11.79
N ALA A 69 -2.29 4.06 -11.56
CA ALA A 69 -2.06 3.08 -12.62
C ALA A 69 -3.22 3.01 -13.64
N GLU A 70 -4.46 3.23 -13.20
CA GLU A 70 -5.64 3.34 -14.07
C GLU A 70 -5.57 4.59 -14.96
N GLU A 71 -5.08 5.72 -14.45
CA GLU A 71 -4.83 6.94 -15.24
C GLU A 71 -3.79 6.73 -16.36
N LEU A 72 -2.83 5.83 -16.12
CA LEU A 72 -1.86 5.37 -17.13
C LEU A 72 -2.41 4.24 -18.03
N GLU A 73 -3.67 3.84 -17.82
CA GLU A 73 -4.33 2.70 -18.46
C GLU A 73 -3.55 1.39 -18.31
N ALA A 74 -2.86 1.18 -17.19
CA ALA A 74 -2.01 0.02 -16.98
C ALA A 74 -2.81 -1.29 -16.97
N ASP A 75 -2.23 -2.34 -17.55
CA ASP A 75 -2.80 -3.70 -17.46
C ASP A 75 -2.39 -4.37 -16.14
N ALA A 76 -1.21 -4.00 -15.60
CA ALA A 76 -0.68 -4.54 -14.37
C ALA A 76 0.24 -3.58 -13.60
N ILE A 77 0.40 -3.85 -12.30
CA ILE A 77 1.41 -3.26 -11.42
C ILE A 77 2.31 -4.37 -10.89
N LEU A 78 3.60 -4.27 -11.16
CA LEU A 78 4.63 -5.22 -10.77
C LEU A 78 5.43 -4.71 -9.57
N ASN A 79 6.12 -5.62 -8.89
CA ASN A 79 7.00 -5.30 -7.77
C ASN A 79 6.34 -4.40 -6.71
N VAL A 80 5.07 -4.64 -6.40
CA VAL A 80 4.38 -3.85 -5.37
C VAL A 80 5.10 -4.00 -4.03
N ARG A 81 5.32 -2.89 -3.36
CA ARG A 81 5.90 -2.79 -2.03
C ARG A 81 5.07 -1.82 -1.19
N PHE A 82 5.04 -2.10 0.11
CA PHE A 82 4.55 -1.16 1.11
C PHE A 82 5.73 -0.72 1.97
N THR A 83 5.79 0.56 2.27
CA THR A 83 6.71 1.13 3.23
C THR A 83 5.95 1.99 4.24
N THR A 84 6.52 2.12 5.43
CA THR A 84 5.95 2.92 6.51
C THR A 84 7.04 3.77 7.12
N SER A 85 6.78 5.06 7.27
CA SER A 85 7.74 6.04 7.78
C SER A 85 7.07 6.91 8.83
N GLN A 86 7.76 7.19 9.93
CA GLN A 86 7.31 8.21 10.86
C GLN A 86 7.59 9.58 10.25
N VAL A 87 6.54 10.39 10.05
CA VAL A 87 6.66 11.71 9.41
C VAL A 87 6.65 12.86 10.42
N MET A 88 5.98 12.69 11.56
CA MET A 88 5.97 13.67 12.65
C MET A 88 5.72 12.99 14.01
N GLY A 89 5.76 13.77 15.09
CA GLY A 89 5.37 13.34 16.42
C GLY A 89 3.95 12.78 16.42
N GLY A 90 3.83 11.46 16.45
CA GLY A 90 2.54 10.77 16.45
C GLY A 90 1.83 10.71 15.09
N ALA A 91 2.52 10.84 13.95
CA ALA A 91 1.93 10.42 12.67
C ALA A 91 2.88 9.57 11.84
N ALA A 92 2.32 8.60 11.12
CA ALA A 92 3.03 7.71 10.23
C ALA A 92 2.43 7.77 8.83
N GLU A 93 3.30 7.79 7.82
CA GLU A 93 2.95 7.58 6.42
C GLU A 93 2.93 6.08 6.12
N ILE A 94 1.94 5.64 5.36
CA ILE A 94 1.96 4.38 4.63
C ILE A 94 2.02 4.72 3.14
N LEU A 95 3.01 4.17 2.45
CA LEU A 95 3.22 4.32 1.01
C LEU A 95 3.17 2.94 0.35
N ALA A 96 2.27 2.78 -0.61
CA ALA A 96 2.26 1.69 -1.58
C ALA A 96 2.91 2.17 -2.87
N TYR A 97 3.77 1.38 -3.49
CA TYR A 97 4.35 1.72 -4.80
C TYR A 97 4.69 0.47 -5.61
N GLY A 98 4.77 0.63 -6.93
CA GLY A 98 5.16 -0.42 -7.87
C GLY A 98 5.44 0.13 -9.26
N THR A 99 5.53 -0.75 -10.25
CA THR A 99 5.78 -0.40 -11.65
C THR A 99 4.57 -0.73 -12.50
N ALA A 100 3.93 0.28 -13.10
CA ALA A 100 2.82 0.11 -14.02
C ALA A 100 3.33 -0.36 -15.39
N VAL A 101 2.62 -1.33 -15.99
CA VAL A 101 2.98 -1.92 -17.27
C VAL A 101 1.76 -2.21 -18.15
N LYS A 102 1.94 -2.19 -19.46
CA LYS A 102 1.03 -2.82 -20.43
C LYS A 102 1.50 -4.25 -20.71
N LEU A 103 0.57 -5.17 -20.87
CA LEU A 103 0.86 -6.57 -21.19
C LEU A 103 0.59 -6.86 -22.67
N GLU A 104 1.30 -7.83 -23.24
CA GLU A 104 0.93 -8.36 -24.55
C GLU A 104 -0.48 -8.95 -24.52
N ARG A 105 -1.20 -8.83 -25.65
CA ARG A 105 -2.50 -9.50 -25.85
C ARG A 105 -2.29 -11.01 -25.81
N ARG A 106 -3.27 -11.74 -25.27
CA ARG A 106 -3.29 -13.20 -25.40
C ARG A 106 -3.60 -13.54 -26.86
N GLU A 107 -2.75 -14.34 -27.47
CA GLU A 107 -3.06 -15.06 -28.71
C GLU A 107 -4.08 -16.18 -28.44
#